data_AF-A0A7X1B8Y0-F1
#
_entry.id   AF-A0A7X1B8Y0-F1
#
_cell.length_a   1.000
_cell.length_b   1.000
_cell.length_c   1.000
_cell.angle_alpha   90.00
_cell.angle_beta   90.00
_cell.angle_gamma   90.00
#
_symmetry.space_group_name_H-M   'P 1'
#
loop_
_entity.id
_entity.type
_entity.pdbx_description
1 polymer ?
#
loop_
_entity_poly.entity_id
_entity_poly.type
_entity_poly.pdbx_seq_one_letter_code
_entity_poly.pdbx_strand_id
1 'polypeptide(L)'
;MMNMLLRLILLPILFHACALLHADEPVKLFILSLKFQTSEGSHVKEVSWDEISKLPTHSARLPMEIDEVEREMTYVYLSDFIAEFSSDEDVDFWLANCSDGYQSNFSPAIIEATNPYLILTVEGQPLGAWLAEIGHPEWGPFIINTEKTDSLRDPGHKNPWGVEEIIATNLDLALSELPEPFSDPDHSLGQDIYLNACLSCHSTDSDLMGGHVSTRNLTLLSLFASNSEEYFESMLIDPSATNPLATKMPSYAHYSNEEKESLKRLLTAVAGE
;
A
#
# COMPACT_ATOMS: atom_id res chain seq x y z
N MET A 1 35.58 -15.89 74.37
CA MET A 1 34.92 -17.12 73.88
C MET A 1 33.90 -16.70 72.85
N MET A 2 33.89 -17.11 71.58
CA MET A 2 34.72 -18.00 70.79
C MET A 2 34.35 -17.72 69.31
N ASN A 3 35.34 -17.31 68.53
CA ASN A 3 35.61 -17.62 67.10
C ASN A 3 34.45 -17.92 66.13
N MET A 4 34.44 -17.25 64.96
CA MET A 4 34.98 -17.79 63.69
C MET A 4 34.82 -16.75 62.56
N LEU A 5 35.95 -16.23 62.06
CA LEU A 5 36.51 -16.50 60.72
C LEU A 5 35.59 -16.05 59.56
N LEU A 6 35.84 -14.90 58.90
CA LEU A 6 36.92 -14.62 57.94
C LEU A 6 36.80 -15.44 56.63
N ARG A 7 36.35 -14.79 55.55
CA ARG A 7 36.83 -14.91 54.14
C ARG A 7 36.23 -13.76 53.31
N LEU A 8 37.05 -12.76 52.97
CA LEU A 8 37.66 -12.51 51.65
C LEU A 8 36.62 -12.11 50.58
N ILE A 9 36.46 -10.82 50.26
CA ILE A 9 37.26 -9.99 49.32
C ILE A 9 37.14 -10.47 47.85
N LEU A 10 36.33 -9.75 47.06
CA LEU A 10 36.64 -9.19 45.72
C LEU A 10 35.38 -8.52 45.13
N LEU A 11 35.28 -7.19 45.25
CA LEU A 11 34.74 -6.34 44.18
C LEU A 11 35.89 -6.14 43.16
N PRO A 12 35.67 -5.87 41.85
CA PRO A 12 34.63 -4.96 41.33
C PRO A 12 34.07 -5.28 39.92
N ILE A 13 33.06 -4.51 39.49
CA ILE A 13 32.77 -4.09 38.10
C ILE A 13 32.75 -5.20 37.02
N LEU A 14 31.55 -5.66 36.66
CA LEU A 14 31.25 -6.22 35.32
C LEU A 14 29.73 -6.15 35.06
N PHE A 15 29.19 -4.94 35.04
CA PHE A 15 27.89 -4.64 34.44
C PHE A 15 28.07 -3.39 33.57
N HIS A 16 28.87 -3.53 32.51
CA HIS A 16 29.07 -2.52 31.45
C HIS A 16 29.39 -3.16 30.09
N ALA A 17 28.86 -4.35 29.82
CA ALA A 17 29.03 -5.01 28.53
C ALA A 17 27.84 -5.91 28.21
N CYS A 18 26.68 -5.31 27.96
CA CYS A 18 25.59 -5.98 27.24
C CYS A 18 24.67 -5.00 26.49
N ALA A 19 25.22 -3.87 26.04
CA ALA A 19 24.47 -2.84 25.30
C ALA A 19 25.26 -2.27 24.09
N LEU A 20 26.22 -3.02 23.55
CA LEU A 20 27.09 -2.57 22.45
C LEU A 20 27.36 -3.68 21.41
N LEU A 21 26.37 -4.55 21.15
CA LEU A 21 26.47 -5.65 20.19
C LEU A 21 25.20 -5.77 19.32
N HIS A 22 24.73 -4.66 18.73
CA HIS A 22 23.79 -4.68 17.58
C HIS A 22 23.98 -3.48 16.65
N ALA A 23 25.19 -2.92 16.54
CA ALA A 23 25.46 -1.78 15.65
C ALA A 23 25.94 -2.19 14.23
N ASP A 24 26.13 -3.48 13.97
CA ASP A 24 26.79 -3.98 12.74
C ASP A 24 25.98 -5.07 12.00
N GLU A 25 24.68 -5.25 12.28
CA GLU A 25 23.87 -6.00 11.32
C GLU A 25 23.67 -5.12 10.08
N PRO A 26 24.13 -5.55 8.90
CA PRO A 26 23.93 -4.78 7.68
C PRO A 26 22.43 -4.53 7.57
N VAL A 27 22.06 -3.27 7.34
CA VAL A 27 20.71 -2.89 6.89
C VAL A 27 20.29 -3.98 5.92
N LYS A 28 19.26 -4.78 6.27
CA LYS A 28 18.67 -5.72 5.32
C LYS A 28 18.46 -4.88 4.06
N LEU A 29 19.13 -5.26 2.96
CA LEU A 29 18.98 -4.59 1.68
C LEU A 29 17.49 -4.62 1.35
N PHE A 30 16.80 -3.52 1.67
CA PHE A 30 15.42 -3.34 1.28
C PHE A 30 15.48 -3.08 -0.23
N ILE A 31 15.01 -4.07 -0.97
CA ILE A 31 14.94 -4.05 -2.42
C ILE A 31 13.48 -3.88 -2.76
N LEU A 32 13.19 -2.87 -3.57
CA LEU A 32 11.91 -2.68 -4.22
C LEU A 32 11.98 -3.35 -5.59
N SER A 33 11.09 -4.32 -5.85
CA SER A 33 10.94 -4.88 -7.19
C SER A 33 10.23 -3.84 -8.07
N LEU A 34 10.83 -3.46 -9.20
CA LEU A 34 10.19 -2.66 -10.22
C LEU A 34 9.94 -3.55 -11.44
N LYS A 35 8.69 -3.96 -11.62
CA LYS A 35 8.26 -4.82 -12.73
C LYS A 35 7.70 -3.98 -13.85
N PHE A 36 8.32 -4.02 -15.01
CA PHE A 36 7.78 -3.43 -16.22
C PHE A 36 6.88 -4.45 -16.90
N GLN A 37 5.68 -4.03 -17.26
CA GLN A 37 4.72 -4.85 -17.99
C GLN A 37 4.16 -4.01 -19.15
N THR A 38 4.65 -4.28 -20.34
CA THR A 38 4.29 -3.55 -21.57
C THR A 38 3.75 -4.52 -22.62
N SER A 39 3.29 -3.99 -23.75
CA SER A 39 2.84 -4.81 -24.88
C SER A 39 3.95 -5.69 -25.47
N GLU A 40 5.23 -5.34 -25.26
CA GLU A 40 6.39 -6.08 -25.75
C GLU A 40 6.83 -7.21 -24.82
N GLY A 41 6.31 -7.25 -23.59
CA GLY A 41 6.61 -8.29 -22.60
C GLY A 41 6.79 -7.74 -21.19
N SER A 42 7.39 -8.55 -20.31
CA SER A 42 7.67 -8.15 -18.93
C SER A 42 9.14 -8.37 -18.55
N HIS A 43 9.66 -7.47 -17.72
CA HIS A 43 10.96 -7.60 -17.10
C HIS A 43 10.96 -6.99 -15.71
N VAL A 44 11.89 -7.41 -14.85
CA VAL A 44 12.01 -6.95 -13.47
C VAL A 44 13.36 -6.31 -13.26
N LYS A 45 13.36 -5.15 -12.60
CA LYS A 45 14.53 -4.45 -12.11
C LYS A 45 14.43 -4.35 -10.59
N GLU A 46 15.49 -4.71 -9.90
CA GLU A 46 15.60 -4.51 -8.45
C GLU A 46 16.16 -3.11 -8.18
N VAL A 47 15.48 -2.33 -7.32
CA VAL A 47 15.93 -1.01 -6.88
C VAL A 47 16.23 -1.06 -5.39
N SER A 48 17.48 -0.82 -5.01
CA SER A 48 17.90 -0.86 -3.61
C SER A 48 17.57 0.43 -2.86
N TRP A 49 17.42 0.33 -1.54
CA TRP A 49 17.30 1.51 -0.67
C TRP A 49 18.45 2.52 -0.86
N ASP A 50 19.67 2.03 -1.10
CA ASP A 50 20.85 2.88 -1.37
C ASP A 50 20.74 3.66 -2.69
N GLU A 51 19.94 3.20 -3.64
CA GLU A 51 19.63 3.93 -4.87
C GLU A 51 18.51 4.94 -4.63
N ILE A 52 17.44 4.52 -3.94
CA ILE A 52 16.31 5.41 -3.60
C ILE A 52 16.77 6.59 -2.75
N SER A 53 17.63 6.37 -1.77
CA SER A 53 18.16 7.42 -0.88
C SER A 53 19.08 8.44 -1.55
N LYS A 54 19.48 8.21 -2.81
CA LYS A 54 20.24 9.18 -3.63
C LYS A 54 19.34 10.13 -4.42
N LEU A 55 18.04 9.84 -4.49
CA LEU A 55 17.06 10.72 -5.14
C LEU A 55 16.89 12.03 -4.36
N PRO A 56 16.32 13.08 -4.98
CA PRO A 56 15.91 14.29 -4.28
C PRO A 56 15.10 13.94 -3.02
N THR A 57 15.71 14.19 -1.86
CA THR A 57 15.12 13.87 -0.56
C THR A 57 14.57 15.13 0.08
N HIS A 58 13.37 15.00 0.64
CA HIS A 58 12.66 16.06 1.32
C HIS A 58 12.56 15.75 2.80
N SER A 59 12.31 16.78 3.61
CA SER A 59 12.10 16.62 5.05
C SER A 59 10.98 17.53 5.51
N ALA A 60 10.02 16.98 6.24
CA ALA A 60 8.91 17.74 6.79
C ALA A 60 8.40 17.08 8.07
N ARG A 61 7.69 17.86 8.87
CA ARG A 61 6.92 17.34 10.00
C ARG A 61 5.49 17.05 9.51
N LEU A 62 5.12 15.78 9.42
CA LEU A 62 3.87 15.31 8.82
C LEU A 62 3.14 14.35 9.77
N PRO A 63 1.79 14.33 9.78
CA PRO A 63 1.04 13.34 10.54
C PRO A 63 1.24 11.95 9.95
N MET A 64 1.50 10.93 10.78
CA MET A 64 1.41 9.55 10.32
C MET A 64 -0.04 9.09 10.24
N GLU A 65 -0.40 8.37 9.19
CA GLU A 65 -1.75 7.82 9.04
C GLU A 65 -2.13 6.85 10.17
N ILE A 66 -1.16 6.16 10.80
CA ILE A 66 -1.44 5.20 11.89
C ILE A 66 -2.13 5.83 13.11
N ASP A 67 -1.71 7.03 13.51
CA ASP A 67 -2.13 7.65 14.78
C ASP A 67 -2.30 9.18 14.70
N GLU A 68 -2.16 9.74 13.50
CA GLU A 68 -2.22 11.17 13.18
C GLU A 68 -1.20 12.04 13.92
N VAL A 69 -0.22 11.45 14.61
CA VAL A 69 0.81 12.20 15.33
C VAL A 69 1.85 12.70 14.36
N GLU A 70 2.11 14.01 14.43
CA GLU A 70 3.11 14.69 13.63
C GLU A 70 4.54 14.26 14.00
N ARG A 71 5.25 13.74 12.99
CA ARG A 71 6.64 13.27 13.11
C ARG A 71 7.52 13.89 12.03
N GLU A 72 8.79 14.09 12.36
CA GLU A 72 9.79 14.43 11.36
C GLU A 72 10.00 13.22 10.45
N MET A 73 9.82 13.41 9.14
CA MET A 73 10.02 12.38 8.14
C MET A 73 10.99 12.87 7.09
N THR A 74 11.79 11.94 6.57
CA THR A 74 12.42 12.13 5.26
C THR A 74 11.77 11.23 4.24
N TYR A 75 11.59 11.74 3.03
CA TYR A 75 10.88 11.04 1.98
C TYR A 75 11.38 11.46 0.60
N VAL A 76 11.02 10.66 -0.40
CA VAL A 76 11.24 10.93 -1.82
C VAL A 76 9.87 10.92 -2.50
N TYR A 77 9.59 11.90 -3.36
CA TYR A 77 8.36 11.88 -4.13
C TYR A 77 8.37 10.72 -5.13
N LEU A 78 7.22 10.07 -5.31
CA LEU A 78 7.05 8.99 -6.28
C LEU A 78 7.32 9.48 -7.70
N SER A 79 7.07 10.76 -8.01
CA SER A 79 7.43 11.38 -9.29
C SER A 79 8.94 11.35 -9.56
N ASP A 80 9.77 11.61 -8.53
CA ASP A 80 11.23 11.55 -8.67
C ASP A 80 11.72 10.11 -8.81
N PHE A 81 11.09 9.17 -8.08
CA PHE A 81 11.34 7.74 -8.24
C PHE A 81 11.02 7.27 -9.67
N ILE A 82 9.87 7.66 -10.21
CA ILE A 82 9.43 7.30 -11.56
C ILE A 82 10.38 7.88 -12.61
N ALA A 83 10.74 9.16 -12.48
CA ALA A 83 11.61 9.83 -13.44
C ALA A 83 13.00 9.16 -13.55
N GLU A 84 13.55 8.70 -12.42
CA GLU A 84 14.84 8.01 -12.39
C GLU A 84 14.74 6.56 -12.86
N PHE A 85 13.75 5.80 -12.35
CA PHE A 85 13.78 4.34 -12.46
C PHE A 85 12.80 3.77 -13.47
N SER A 86 11.79 4.52 -13.90
CA SER A 86 10.64 4.06 -14.69
C SER A 86 10.33 4.97 -15.90
N SER A 87 11.32 5.65 -16.46
CA SER A 87 11.17 6.62 -17.57
C SER A 87 10.99 6.01 -18.97
N ASP A 88 10.38 4.84 -19.06
CA ASP A 88 9.99 4.23 -20.34
C ASP A 88 8.81 5.02 -20.96
N GLU A 89 8.88 5.32 -22.25
CA GLU A 89 7.86 6.14 -22.95
C GLU A 89 6.49 5.44 -23.00
N ASP A 90 6.46 4.10 -22.89
CA ASP A 90 5.24 3.30 -22.91
C ASP A 90 4.64 3.09 -21.50
N VAL A 91 5.20 3.70 -20.45
CA VAL A 91 4.72 3.57 -19.07
C VAL A 91 4.13 4.89 -18.57
N ASP A 92 2.87 4.84 -18.16
CA ASP A 92 2.17 5.97 -17.56
C ASP A 92 1.25 5.56 -16.39
N PHE A 93 1.34 4.33 -15.91
CA PHE A 93 0.54 3.81 -14.82
C PHE A 93 1.35 2.93 -13.88
N TRP A 94 1.21 3.16 -12.58
CA TRP A 94 1.97 2.46 -11.55
C TRP A 94 1.05 1.79 -10.53
N LEU A 95 1.36 0.55 -10.17
CA LEU A 95 0.67 -0.23 -9.16
C LEU A 95 1.63 -0.60 -8.04
N ALA A 96 1.31 -0.27 -6.80
CA ALA A 96 2.11 -0.65 -5.63
C ALA A 96 1.51 -1.89 -4.99
N ASN A 97 2.20 -3.02 -5.10
CA ASN A 97 1.85 -4.30 -4.50
C ASN A 97 2.41 -4.42 -3.09
N CYS A 98 1.52 -4.73 -2.15
CA CYS A 98 1.83 -4.90 -0.75
C CYS A 98 1.97 -6.37 -0.37
N SER A 99 2.79 -6.63 0.65
CA SER A 99 3.03 -7.98 1.21
C SER A 99 1.77 -8.68 1.74
N ASP A 100 0.72 -7.93 2.06
CA ASP A 100 -0.56 -8.45 2.52
C ASP A 100 -1.61 -8.62 1.41
N GLY A 101 -1.20 -8.44 0.16
CA GLY A 101 -2.05 -8.54 -1.02
C GLY A 101 -2.83 -7.27 -1.33
N TYR A 102 -2.65 -6.16 -0.60
CA TYR A 102 -3.20 -4.87 -1.01
C TYR A 102 -2.50 -4.36 -2.29
N GLN A 103 -3.24 -3.65 -3.15
CA GLN A 103 -2.63 -2.97 -4.30
C GLN A 103 -3.14 -1.53 -4.41
N SER A 104 -2.25 -0.54 -4.39
CA SER A 104 -2.62 0.84 -4.75
C SER A 104 -2.32 1.10 -6.21
N ASN A 105 -3.07 2.00 -6.84
CA ASN A 105 -2.81 2.47 -8.20
C ASN A 105 -2.52 3.97 -8.24
N PHE A 106 -1.65 4.35 -9.17
CA PHE A 106 -1.17 5.71 -9.38
C PHE A 106 -1.15 5.99 -10.88
N SER A 107 -2.16 6.70 -11.37
CA SER A 107 -2.15 7.31 -12.71
C SER A 107 -1.47 8.69 -12.65
N PRO A 108 -1.16 9.33 -13.80
CA PRO A 108 -0.56 10.64 -13.81
C PRO A 108 -1.45 11.67 -13.10
N ALA A 109 -2.77 11.56 -13.29
CA ALA A 109 -3.76 12.40 -12.61
C ALA A 109 -3.76 12.21 -11.09
N ILE A 110 -3.64 10.96 -10.60
CA ILE A 110 -3.53 10.68 -9.16
C ILE A 110 -2.22 11.25 -8.61
N ILE A 111 -1.10 11.05 -9.31
CA ILE A 111 0.20 11.56 -8.88
C ILE A 111 0.18 13.09 -8.78
N GLU A 112 -0.36 13.77 -9.80
CA GLU A 112 -0.50 15.23 -9.79
C GLU A 112 -1.44 15.72 -8.67
N ALA A 113 -2.53 15.00 -8.42
CA ALA A 113 -3.53 15.39 -7.42
C ALA A 113 -3.07 15.18 -5.97
N THR A 114 -2.16 14.23 -5.72
CA THR A 114 -1.85 13.79 -4.35
C THR A 114 -0.38 13.85 -3.97
N ASN A 115 0.53 14.11 -4.91
CA ASN A 115 1.98 14.13 -4.69
C ASN A 115 2.46 12.96 -3.81
N PRO A 116 2.25 11.70 -4.23
CA PRO A 116 2.62 10.53 -3.43
C PRO A 116 4.12 10.51 -3.13
N TYR A 117 4.51 10.02 -1.96
CA TYR A 117 5.90 9.97 -1.50
C TYR A 117 6.23 8.69 -0.73
N LEU A 118 7.44 8.16 -0.96
CA LEU A 118 8.01 7.03 -0.24
C LEU A 118 8.71 7.52 1.03
N ILE A 119 8.33 7.00 2.19
CA ILE A 119 8.95 7.35 3.47
C ILE A 119 10.29 6.61 3.60
N LEU A 120 11.37 7.34 3.87
CA LEU A 120 12.70 6.80 4.09
C LEU A 120 13.04 6.68 5.58
N THR A 121 12.79 7.75 6.33
CA THR A 121 13.06 7.80 7.77
C THR A 121 11.93 8.47 8.54
N VAL A 122 11.80 8.10 9.81
CA VAL A 122 10.89 8.71 10.78
C VAL A 122 11.69 9.03 12.04
N GLU A 123 11.66 10.29 12.48
CA GLU A 123 12.42 10.80 13.63
C GLU A 123 13.92 10.44 13.56
N GLY A 124 14.49 10.56 12.34
CA GLY A 124 15.89 10.25 12.06
C GLY A 124 16.25 8.76 12.00
N GLN A 125 15.31 7.85 12.27
CA GLN A 125 15.50 6.41 12.15
C GLN A 125 15.05 5.88 10.79
N PRO A 126 15.76 4.94 10.15
CA PRO A 126 15.27 4.24 8.97
C PRO A 126 13.87 3.63 9.21
N LEU A 127 12.99 3.71 8.23
CA LEU A 127 11.58 3.29 8.36
C LEU A 127 11.43 1.90 8.98
N GLY A 128 12.16 0.89 8.48
CA GLY A 128 12.07 -0.47 9.02
C GLY A 128 12.49 -0.60 10.48
N ALA A 129 13.47 0.21 10.94
CA ALA A 129 13.88 0.22 12.35
C ALA A 129 12.81 0.88 13.23
N TRP A 130 12.23 1.98 12.78
CA TRP A 130 11.13 2.66 13.47
C TRP A 130 9.89 1.77 13.58
N LEU A 131 9.51 1.08 12.49
CA LEU A 131 8.40 0.13 12.46
C LEU A 131 8.61 -1.03 13.45
N ALA A 132 9.82 -1.56 13.53
CA ALA A 132 10.15 -2.59 14.52
C ALA A 132 10.03 -2.07 15.96
N GLU A 133 10.42 -0.82 16.23
CA GLU A 133 10.31 -0.19 17.55
C GLU A 133 8.85 -0.05 18.00
N ILE A 134 7.95 0.32 17.09
CA ILE A 134 6.51 0.44 17.40
C ILE A 134 5.75 -0.90 17.32
N GLY A 135 6.44 -2.01 17.06
CA GLY A 135 5.87 -3.36 17.05
C GLY A 135 5.15 -3.75 15.77
N HIS A 136 5.40 -3.05 14.66
CA HIS A 136 4.77 -3.27 13.35
C HIS A 136 5.77 -3.46 12.19
N PRO A 137 6.77 -4.36 12.31
CA PRO A 137 7.75 -4.59 11.26
C PRO A 137 7.13 -5.07 9.92
N GLU A 138 5.93 -5.64 9.97
CA GLU A 138 5.19 -6.13 8.80
C GLU A 138 4.65 -5.03 7.87
N TRP A 139 4.65 -3.76 8.31
CA TRP A 139 4.25 -2.62 7.47
C TRP A 139 5.40 -2.10 6.59
N GLY A 140 6.59 -2.67 6.72
CA GLY A 140 7.72 -2.42 5.84
C GLY A 140 7.76 -3.41 4.67
N PRO A 141 8.68 -3.24 3.71
CA PRO A 141 9.86 -2.37 3.82
C PRO A 141 9.64 -0.93 3.37
N PHE A 142 8.64 -0.67 2.53
CA PHE A 142 8.31 0.66 2.03
C PHE A 142 6.86 1.03 2.37
N ILE A 143 6.65 2.30 2.69
CA ILE A 143 5.33 2.92 2.85
C ILE A 143 5.26 4.08 1.86
N ILE A 144 4.18 4.12 1.08
CA ILE A 144 3.83 5.29 0.27
C ILE A 144 2.70 5.99 0.98
N ASN A 145 2.83 7.30 1.14
CA ASN A 145 1.76 8.18 1.60
C ASN A 145 1.49 9.26 0.55
N THR A 146 0.36 9.94 0.66
CA THR A 146 0.06 11.12 -0.15
C THR A 146 -0.05 12.39 0.68
N GLU A 147 0.06 13.53 0.01
CA GLU A 147 -0.42 14.80 0.57
C GLU A 147 -1.95 14.75 0.71
N LYS A 148 -2.48 15.56 1.64
CA LYS A 148 -3.92 15.65 1.84
C LYS A 148 -4.57 16.28 0.61
N THR A 149 -5.63 15.66 0.13
CA THR A 149 -6.43 16.18 -0.98
C THR A 149 -7.93 15.97 -0.75
N ASP A 150 -8.73 16.90 -1.25
CA ASP A 150 -10.19 16.76 -1.35
C ASP A 150 -10.63 16.35 -2.77
N SER A 151 -9.67 16.20 -3.70
CA SER A 151 -9.95 15.92 -5.12
C SER A 151 -10.14 14.44 -5.43
N LEU A 152 -9.76 13.56 -4.51
CA LEU A 152 -9.96 12.12 -4.65
C LEU A 152 -11.01 11.62 -3.67
N ARG A 153 -11.82 10.69 -4.17
CA ARG A 153 -12.66 9.85 -3.34
C ARG A 153 -11.79 8.83 -2.61
N ASP A 154 -12.01 8.71 -1.31
CA ASP A 154 -11.31 7.78 -0.42
C ASP A 154 -9.77 7.81 -0.59
N PRO A 155 -9.11 8.97 -0.39
CA PRO A 155 -7.69 9.15 -0.67
C PRO A 155 -6.78 8.22 0.15
N GLY A 156 -7.27 7.69 1.27
CA GLY A 156 -6.56 6.67 2.07
C GLY A 156 -6.17 5.43 1.27
N HIS A 157 -6.87 5.12 0.18
CA HIS A 157 -6.50 4.00 -0.68
C HIS A 157 -5.17 4.19 -1.42
N LYS A 158 -4.65 5.42 -1.43
CA LYS A 158 -3.38 5.79 -2.05
C LYS A 158 -2.21 5.82 -1.06
N ASN A 159 -2.43 5.34 0.17
CA ASN A 159 -1.39 5.17 1.19
C ASN A 159 -1.05 3.69 1.45
N PRO A 160 -0.52 2.92 0.47
CA PRO A 160 -0.22 1.52 0.67
C PRO A 160 0.98 1.31 1.62
N TRP A 161 0.83 0.35 2.54
CA TRP A 161 1.89 -0.04 3.48
C TRP A 161 2.43 -1.42 3.13
N GLY A 162 3.68 -1.70 3.47
CA GLY A 162 4.32 -2.96 3.16
C GLY A 162 4.53 -3.17 1.66
N VAL A 163 4.81 -2.10 0.92
CA VAL A 163 5.06 -2.16 -0.52
C VAL A 163 6.34 -2.95 -0.78
N GLU A 164 6.25 -3.99 -1.60
CA GLU A 164 7.37 -4.86 -1.99
C GLU A 164 7.66 -4.80 -3.49
N GLU A 165 6.66 -4.42 -4.30
CA GLU A 165 6.78 -4.29 -5.75
C GLU A 165 6.02 -3.06 -6.25
N ILE A 166 6.61 -2.35 -7.21
CA ILE A 166 5.91 -1.41 -8.08
C ILE A 166 5.84 -2.03 -9.47
N ILE A 167 4.63 -2.17 -10.03
CA ILE A 167 4.42 -2.52 -11.43
C ILE A 167 4.30 -1.23 -12.22
N ALA A 168 5.15 -1.06 -13.22
CA ALA A 168 5.14 -0.01 -14.22
C ALA A 168 4.49 -0.55 -15.51
N THR A 169 3.38 0.04 -15.93
CA THR A 169 2.61 -0.38 -17.11
C THR A 169 2.01 0.83 -17.83
N ASN A 170 1.38 0.56 -18.97
CA ASN A 170 0.50 1.49 -19.65
C ASN A 170 -0.92 1.43 -19.07
N LEU A 171 -1.58 2.58 -18.90
CA LEU A 171 -2.95 2.70 -18.40
C LEU A 171 -3.96 2.06 -19.36
N ASP A 172 -3.87 2.34 -20.65
CA ASP A 172 -4.80 1.78 -21.64
C ASP A 172 -4.69 0.25 -21.70
N LEU A 173 -3.45 -0.29 -21.61
CA LEU A 173 -3.23 -1.73 -21.49
C LEU A 173 -3.92 -2.28 -20.25
N ALA A 174 -3.71 -1.65 -19.09
CA ALA A 174 -4.28 -2.10 -17.83
C ALA A 174 -5.83 -2.06 -17.85
N LEU A 175 -6.41 -0.99 -18.38
CA LEU A 175 -7.86 -0.84 -18.51
C LEU A 175 -8.47 -1.77 -19.58
N SER A 176 -7.72 -2.16 -20.60
CA SER A 176 -8.21 -3.07 -21.65
C SER A 176 -8.51 -4.49 -21.16
N GLU A 177 -8.00 -4.86 -19.97
CA GLU A 177 -8.28 -6.13 -19.29
C GLU A 177 -9.60 -6.10 -18.50
N LEU A 178 -10.25 -4.92 -18.40
CA LEU A 178 -11.52 -4.78 -17.71
C LEU A 178 -12.71 -5.08 -18.65
N PRO A 179 -13.81 -5.63 -18.11
CA PRO A 179 -15.08 -5.82 -18.83
C PRO A 179 -15.62 -4.51 -19.46
N GLU A 180 -16.40 -4.60 -20.54
CA GLU A 180 -16.86 -3.43 -21.32
C GLU A 180 -17.61 -2.36 -20.49
N PRO A 181 -18.39 -2.71 -19.44
CA PRO A 181 -19.03 -1.73 -18.56
C PRO A 181 -18.07 -0.76 -17.88
N PHE A 182 -16.75 -1.04 -17.84
CA PHE A 182 -15.74 -0.09 -17.36
C PHE A 182 -15.39 1.00 -18.38
N SER A 183 -15.85 0.89 -19.62
CA SER A 183 -15.69 1.88 -20.69
C SER A 183 -16.98 2.66 -21.00
N ASP A 184 -18.12 2.23 -20.46
CA ASP A 184 -19.43 2.88 -20.67
C ASP A 184 -19.59 4.13 -19.76
N PRO A 185 -19.80 5.33 -20.31
CA PRO A 185 -20.05 6.54 -19.53
C PRO A 185 -21.24 6.45 -18.55
N ASP A 186 -22.24 5.61 -18.83
CA ASP A 186 -23.41 5.40 -17.96
C ASP A 186 -23.03 4.73 -16.62
N HIS A 187 -21.83 4.17 -16.52
CA HIS A 187 -21.28 3.55 -15.31
C HIS A 187 -20.14 4.36 -14.64
N SER A 188 -19.86 5.57 -15.11
CA SER A 188 -18.72 6.41 -14.67
C SER A 188 -18.56 6.56 -13.16
N LEU A 189 -19.63 6.81 -12.40
CA LEU A 189 -19.52 6.91 -10.93
C LEU A 189 -19.16 5.56 -10.28
N GLY A 190 -19.73 4.46 -10.77
CA GLY A 190 -19.36 3.12 -10.30
C GLY A 190 -17.91 2.77 -10.64
N GLN A 191 -17.44 3.18 -11.83
CA GLN A 191 -16.06 2.98 -12.29
C GLN A 191 -15.09 3.74 -11.38
N ASP A 192 -15.38 5.01 -11.10
CA ASP A 192 -14.56 5.85 -10.20
C ASP A 192 -14.42 5.20 -8.83
N ILE A 193 -15.54 4.79 -8.21
CA ILE A 193 -15.54 4.10 -6.91
C ILE A 193 -14.72 2.81 -6.98
N TYR A 194 -14.95 1.99 -8.01
CA TYR A 194 -14.28 0.70 -8.12
C TYR A 194 -12.77 0.87 -8.30
N LEU A 195 -12.33 1.69 -9.26
CA LEU A 195 -10.92 1.88 -9.58
C LEU A 195 -10.16 2.59 -8.46
N ASN A 196 -10.80 3.50 -7.74
CA ASN A 196 -10.12 4.27 -6.69
C ASN A 196 -10.12 3.64 -5.31
N ALA A 197 -11.12 2.79 -4.99
CA ALA A 197 -11.26 2.18 -3.67
C ALA A 197 -11.32 0.64 -3.73
N CYS A 198 -12.27 0.07 -4.47
CA CYS A 198 -12.51 -1.38 -4.43
C CYS A 198 -11.34 -2.20 -5.01
N LEU A 199 -10.74 -1.72 -6.10
CA LEU A 199 -9.64 -2.38 -6.81
C LEU A 199 -8.48 -2.70 -5.86
N SER A 200 -8.27 -1.90 -4.82
CA SER A 200 -7.16 -2.14 -3.90
C SER A 200 -7.25 -3.40 -3.06
N CYS A 201 -8.45 -3.96 -2.90
CA CYS A 201 -8.68 -5.21 -2.18
C CYS A 201 -9.22 -6.33 -3.08
N HIS A 202 -9.61 -6.01 -4.32
CA HIS A 202 -10.28 -6.90 -5.24
C HIS A 202 -9.52 -6.98 -6.55
N SER A 203 -9.07 -8.17 -6.91
CA SER A 203 -8.36 -8.38 -8.17
C SER A 203 -9.35 -8.35 -9.32
N THR A 204 -8.86 -7.94 -10.47
CA THR A 204 -9.51 -8.26 -11.74
C THR A 204 -9.35 -9.75 -12.03
N ASP A 205 -9.90 -10.22 -13.14
CA ASP A 205 -9.63 -11.58 -13.62
C ASP A 205 -8.27 -11.70 -14.33
N SER A 206 -7.64 -10.56 -14.62
CA SER A 206 -6.21 -10.47 -14.92
C SER A 206 -5.41 -10.42 -13.62
N ASP A 207 -4.22 -11.02 -13.61
CA ASP A 207 -3.26 -10.89 -12.49
C ASP A 207 -2.50 -9.53 -12.54
N LEU A 208 -2.88 -8.60 -13.43
CA LEU A 208 -2.23 -7.29 -13.55
C LEU A 208 -2.79 -6.30 -12.53
N MET A 209 -4.12 -6.13 -12.49
CA MET A 209 -4.78 -5.12 -11.66
C MET A 209 -5.56 -5.72 -10.49
N GLY A 210 -5.46 -5.03 -9.37
CA GLY A 210 -6.21 -5.20 -8.15
C GLY A 210 -5.55 -6.08 -7.10
N GLY A 211 -5.98 -5.87 -5.85
CA GLY A 211 -5.45 -6.57 -4.68
C GLY A 211 -6.18 -7.88 -4.36
N HIS A 212 -5.61 -8.67 -3.48
CA HIS A 212 -6.13 -9.97 -3.04
C HIS A 212 -6.58 -10.00 -1.57
N VAL A 213 -6.58 -8.86 -0.86
CA VAL A 213 -6.98 -8.76 0.55
C VAL A 213 -8.35 -9.36 0.81
N SER A 214 -9.30 -9.15 -0.11
CA SER A 214 -10.66 -9.66 0.02
C SER A 214 -10.79 -11.15 -0.28
N THR A 215 -9.85 -11.75 -0.99
CA THR A 215 -9.98 -13.07 -1.65
C THR A 215 -11.13 -13.17 -2.67
N ARG A 216 -11.73 -12.04 -3.07
CA ARG A 216 -12.85 -11.96 -4.01
C ARG A 216 -12.45 -11.10 -5.21
N ASN A 217 -12.37 -11.71 -6.37
CA ASN A 217 -12.12 -10.99 -7.61
C ASN A 217 -13.38 -10.28 -8.13
N LEU A 218 -13.21 -9.48 -9.18
CA LEU A 218 -14.27 -8.76 -9.88
C LEU A 218 -15.43 -9.68 -10.30
N THR A 219 -15.12 -10.83 -10.92
CA THR A 219 -16.16 -11.81 -11.30
C THR A 219 -17.01 -12.22 -10.10
N LEU A 220 -16.41 -12.61 -8.98
CA LEU A 220 -17.18 -13.03 -7.81
C LEU A 220 -17.98 -11.88 -7.18
N LEU A 221 -17.43 -10.66 -7.16
CA LEU A 221 -18.15 -9.46 -6.73
C LEU A 221 -19.37 -9.18 -7.60
N SER A 222 -19.22 -9.28 -8.92
CA SER A 222 -20.29 -9.06 -9.90
C SER A 222 -21.47 -10.01 -9.67
N LEU A 223 -21.18 -11.27 -9.35
CA LEU A 223 -22.18 -12.27 -9.02
C LEU A 223 -22.92 -11.94 -7.73
N PHE A 224 -22.21 -11.49 -6.69
CA PHE A 224 -22.85 -11.08 -5.44
C PHE A 224 -23.75 -9.86 -5.61
N ALA A 225 -23.27 -8.82 -6.30
CA ALA A 225 -24.07 -7.63 -6.60
C ALA A 225 -25.36 -7.98 -7.37
N SER A 226 -25.29 -8.94 -8.30
CA SER A 226 -26.42 -9.32 -9.15
C SER A 226 -27.43 -10.25 -8.50
N ASN A 227 -27.00 -11.07 -7.53
CA ASN A 227 -27.85 -12.13 -6.97
C ASN A 227 -28.27 -11.90 -5.52
N SER A 228 -27.62 -10.99 -4.79
CA SER A 228 -27.94 -10.73 -3.38
C SER A 228 -27.60 -9.30 -2.97
N GLU A 229 -28.57 -8.40 -3.11
CA GLU A 229 -28.47 -7.00 -2.71
C GLU A 229 -28.08 -6.83 -1.23
N GLU A 230 -28.77 -7.56 -0.34
CA GLU A 230 -28.47 -7.53 1.09
C GLU A 230 -27.02 -7.96 1.40
N TYR A 231 -26.51 -8.96 0.67
CA TYR A 231 -25.13 -9.41 0.83
C TYR A 231 -24.11 -8.37 0.33
N PHE A 232 -24.39 -7.78 -0.83
CA PHE A 232 -23.54 -6.74 -1.40
C PHE A 232 -23.47 -5.51 -0.49
N GLU A 233 -24.60 -5.03 0.00
CA GLU A 233 -24.63 -3.89 0.93
C GLU A 233 -23.95 -4.19 2.26
N SER A 234 -24.19 -5.37 2.84
CA SER A 234 -23.55 -5.75 4.11
C SER A 234 -22.04 -5.86 3.99
N MET A 235 -21.52 -6.31 2.83
CA MET A 235 -20.09 -6.32 2.55
C MET A 235 -19.50 -4.91 2.44
N LEU A 236 -20.23 -3.91 1.95
CA LEU A 236 -19.76 -2.52 1.94
C LEU A 236 -19.73 -1.92 3.36
N ILE A 237 -20.67 -2.31 4.23
CA ILE A 237 -20.77 -1.78 5.60
C ILE A 237 -19.75 -2.43 6.53
N ASP A 238 -19.69 -3.77 6.54
CA ASP A 238 -18.76 -4.55 7.36
C ASP A 238 -18.25 -5.74 6.55
N PRO A 239 -17.17 -5.55 5.77
CA PRO A 239 -16.59 -6.63 4.97
C PRO A 239 -16.20 -7.84 5.82
N SER A 240 -15.70 -7.63 7.04
CA SER A 240 -15.21 -8.69 7.91
C SER A 240 -16.33 -9.59 8.45
N ALA A 241 -17.53 -9.03 8.66
CA ALA A 241 -18.71 -9.80 9.08
C ALA A 241 -19.24 -10.73 7.98
N THR A 242 -19.16 -10.31 6.71
CA THR A 242 -19.62 -11.11 5.55
C THR A 242 -18.53 -11.99 4.96
N ASN A 243 -17.27 -11.63 5.21
CA ASN A 243 -16.08 -12.32 4.77
C ASN A 243 -15.05 -12.35 5.90
N PRO A 244 -15.04 -13.41 6.72
CA PRO A 244 -14.07 -13.52 7.82
C PRO A 244 -12.60 -13.54 7.37
N LEU A 245 -12.32 -13.73 6.08
CA LEU A 245 -10.96 -13.65 5.52
C LEU A 245 -10.54 -12.23 5.14
N ALA A 246 -11.49 -11.29 5.00
CA ALA A 246 -11.25 -9.91 4.63
C ALA A 246 -11.00 -9.00 5.84
N THR A 247 -10.15 -9.43 6.78
CA THR A 247 -9.95 -8.74 8.07
C THR A 247 -9.31 -7.36 7.97
N LYS A 248 -8.73 -7.02 6.81
CA LYS A 248 -8.05 -5.74 6.55
C LYS A 248 -8.80 -4.84 5.57
N MET A 249 -9.98 -5.25 5.09
CA MET A 249 -10.77 -4.39 4.21
C MET A 249 -11.44 -3.26 5.00
N PRO A 250 -11.38 -2.00 4.52
CA PRO A 250 -12.05 -0.89 5.17
C PRO A 250 -13.57 -0.98 5.01
N SER A 251 -14.29 -0.33 5.94
CA SER A 251 -15.73 -0.11 5.82
C SER A 251 -16.00 1.08 4.88
N TYR A 252 -17.03 0.94 4.06
CA TYR A 252 -17.59 1.99 3.20
C TYR A 252 -19.02 2.37 3.60
N ALA A 253 -19.32 2.29 4.89
CA ALA A 253 -20.63 2.66 5.42
C ALA A 253 -21.00 4.14 5.12
N HIS A 254 -20.00 4.99 4.87
CA HIS A 254 -20.17 6.41 4.53
C HIS A 254 -20.72 6.65 3.12
N TYR A 255 -20.68 5.66 2.21
CA TYR A 255 -21.26 5.82 0.88
C TYR A 255 -22.77 6.09 0.95
N SER A 256 -23.18 7.10 0.20
CA SER A 256 -24.57 7.42 -0.09
C SER A 256 -25.26 6.29 -0.85
N ASN A 257 -26.58 6.32 -0.88
CA ASN A 257 -27.35 5.33 -1.65
C ASN A 257 -27.08 5.43 -3.16
N GLU A 258 -26.82 6.64 -3.68
CA GLU A 258 -26.48 6.82 -5.10
C GLU A 258 -25.15 6.16 -5.45
N GLU A 259 -24.14 6.28 -4.59
CA GLU A 259 -22.83 5.65 -4.77
C GLU A 259 -22.95 4.11 -4.71
N LYS A 260 -23.68 3.60 -3.72
CA LYS A 260 -23.93 2.15 -3.58
C LYS A 260 -24.67 1.58 -4.80
N GLU A 261 -25.72 2.25 -5.25
CA GLU A 261 -26.49 1.83 -6.43
C GLU A 261 -25.70 1.97 -7.73
N SER A 262 -24.83 2.98 -7.85
CA SER A 262 -23.97 3.15 -9.03
C SER A 262 -22.91 2.05 -9.12
N LEU A 263 -22.26 1.72 -7.99
CA LEU A 263 -21.32 0.61 -7.91
C LEU A 263 -22.01 -0.73 -8.20
N LYS A 264 -23.18 -0.97 -7.59
CA LYS A 264 -24.00 -2.16 -7.86
C LYS A 264 -24.37 -2.26 -9.33
N ARG A 265 -24.79 -1.17 -9.97
CA ARG A 265 -25.17 -1.14 -11.39
C ARG A 265 -23.99 -1.52 -12.29
N LEU A 266 -22.80 -0.98 -12.04
CA LEU A 266 -21.59 -1.39 -12.75
C LEU A 266 -21.35 -2.90 -12.59
N LEU A 267 -21.32 -3.39 -11.35
CA LEU A 267 -21.04 -4.79 -11.06
C LEU A 267 -22.11 -5.75 -11.61
N THR A 268 -23.37 -5.32 -11.67
CA THR A 268 -24.44 -6.10 -12.31
C THR A 268 -24.31 -6.12 -13.82
N ALA A 269 -23.88 -5.02 -14.45
CA ALA A 269 -23.58 -5.00 -15.89
C ALA A 269 -22.43 -5.97 -16.22
N VAL A 270 -21.37 -5.98 -15.41
CA VAL A 270 -20.23 -6.92 -15.55
C VAL A 270 -20.68 -8.38 -15.48
N ALA A 271 -21.60 -8.74 -14.58
CA ALA A 271 -22.08 -10.11 -14.47
C ALA A 271 -22.96 -10.57 -15.65
N GLY A 272 -23.44 -9.63 -16.48
CA GLY A 272 -24.25 -9.89 -17.65
C GLY A 272 -23.46 -10.18 -18.93
N GLU A 273 -22.14 -10.00 -18.89
CA GLU A 273 -21.20 -10.33 -19.97
C GLU A 273 -20.80 -11.82 -19.97
#